data_AF-A0A2D4I7R2-F1
#
_entry.id   AF-A0A2D4I7R2-F1
#
_cell.length_a   1.000
_cell.length_b   1.000
_cell.length_c   1.000
_cell.angle_alpha   90.00
_cell.angle_beta   90.00
_cell.angle_gamma   90.00
#
_symmetry.space_group_name_H-M   'P 1'
#
loop_
_entity.id
_entity.type
_entity.pdbx_description
1 polymer ?
#
loop_
_entity_poly.entity_id
_entity_poly.type
_entity_poly.pdbx_seq_one_letter_code
_entity_poly.pdbx_strand_id
1 'polypeptide(L)'
;MCILSFLFRYKLFPNCVPSFGFRHLLSLTDEIDRFNEEVQKQKVSRNRDAPEGGLDAILQAAVCEKEIGWRKEASHLLVFTTDDVPHIALDGKLGGLVQPHDGLCHLNEANEYTASNQLDYPSLALLGEKLAENNIHVIFAVTKNHYMLYKNLTALIPGTTVEILYQDSRNIIQLIVKAYNSIRSKVELTVWDSPDDINLVFTATCQDGSSYPGVRKCGDLQIGDTVSFEISVEARTCPAESIS
;
A
#
# COMPACT_ATOMS: atom_id res chain seq x y z
N MET A 1 -22.31 18.47 1.37
CA MET A 1 -22.83 17.08 1.34
C MET A 1 -21.67 16.22 1.82
N CYS A 2 -21.84 15.47 2.91
CA CYS A 2 -20.77 14.64 3.49
C CYS A 2 -20.92 13.22 2.93
N ILE A 3 -19.84 12.64 2.43
CA ILE A 3 -19.81 11.35 1.75
C ILE A 3 -18.81 10.46 2.50
N LEU A 4 -19.27 9.31 3.02
CA LEU A 4 -18.40 8.28 3.57
C LEU A 4 -18.24 7.24 2.48
N SER A 5 -17.02 7.06 2.01
CA SER A 5 -16.71 6.07 0.98
C SER A 5 -16.43 4.67 1.57
N PHE A 6 -16.80 4.47 2.85
CA PHE A 6 -16.86 3.16 3.48
C PHE A 6 -18.30 2.77 3.79
N LEU A 7 -18.76 1.73 3.09
CA LEU A 7 -19.84 0.80 3.46
C LEU A 7 -21.24 1.42 3.69
N PHE A 8 -22.13 1.09 2.75
CA PHE A 8 -23.60 1.19 2.81
C PHE A 8 -24.25 2.55 2.54
N ARG A 9 -24.67 2.70 1.27
CA ARG A 9 -25.59 3.73 0.72
C ARG A 9 -25.04 5.16 0.85
N TYR A 10 -25.31 5.98 -0.17
CA TYR A 10 -25.29 7.43 -0.02
C TYR A 10 -26.32 7.84 1.05
N LYS A 11 -25.91 7.90 2.32
CA LYS A 11 -26.68 8.51 3.40
C LYS A 11 -26.26 9.97 3.46
N LEU A 12 -27.22 10.88 3.33
CA LEU A 12 -26.98 12.28 3.70
C LEU A 12 -26.77 12.33 5.21
N PHE A 13 -25.56 12.69 5.64
CA PHE A 13 -25.27 12.97 7.04
C PHE A 13 -25.44 14.47 7.32
N PRO A 14 -26.39 14.87 8.18
CA PRO A 14 -26.62 16.29 8.51
C PRO A 14 -25.52 16.90 9.40
N ASN A 15 -24.78 16.06 10.14
CA ASN A 15 -23.68 16.46 11.01
C ASN A 15 -22.41 15.68 10.62
N CYS A 16 -21.31 16.40 10.42
CA CYS A 16 -20.03 15.85 9.97
C CYS A 16 -18.97 16.16 11.03
N VAL A 17 -17.99 15.28 11.16
CA VAL A 17 -16.85 15.54 12.05
C VAL A 17 -15.88 16.52 11.38
N PRO A 18 -15.06 17.26 12.16
CA PRO A 18 -14.00 18.09 11.58
C PRO A 18 -13.10 17.29 10.62
N SER A 19 -12.51 17.97 9.65
CA SER A 19 -11.49 17.38 8.75
C SER A 19 -10.28 16.93 9.57
N PHE A 20 -9.78 15.74 9.25
CA PHE A 20 -8.55 15.17 9.81
C PHE A 20 -7.77 14.51 8.67
N GLY A 21 -6.44 14.42 8.80
CA GLY A 21 -5.59 13.76 7.81
C GLY A 21 -5.72 12.24 7.89
N PHE A 22 -5.10 11.64 8.89
CA PHE A 22 -5.17 10.20 9.16
C PHE A 22 -5.39 9.92 10.65
N ARG A 23 -6.20 8.90 10.94
CA ARG A 23 -6.46 8.39 12.29
C ARG A 23 -6.42 6.87 12.26
N HIS A 24 -5.59 6.30 13.12
CA HIS A 24 -5.58 4.89 13.38
C HIS A 24 -6.55 4.55 14.53
N LEU A 25 -7.51 3.67 14.27
CA LEU A 25 -8.64 3.44 15.18
C LEU A 25 -8.55 2.09 15.91
N LEU A 26 -8.09 1.06 15.20
CA LEU A 26 -8.06 -0.30 15.69
C LEU A 26 -6.80 -0.99 15.18
N SER A 27 -5.88 -1.28 16.09
CA SER A 27 -4.73 -2.15 15.81
C SER A 27 -5.20 -3.54 15.40
N LEU A 28 -4.41 -4.21 14.57
CA LEU A 28 -4.70 -5.56 14.11
C LEU A 28 -4.90 -6.50 15.30
N THR A 29 -6.06 -7.17 15.30
CA THR A 29 -6.48 -8.10 16.36
C THR A 29 -7.25 -9.27 15.77
N ASP A 30 -7.21 -10.41 16.44
CA ASP A 30 -7.99 -11.59 16.09
C ASP A 30 -9.46 -11.47 16.56
N GLU A 31 -9.79 -10.42 17.32
CA GLU A 31 -11.14 -10.13 17.83
C GLU A 31 -12.03 -9.47 16.75
N ILE A 32 -12.70 -10.30 15.93
CA ILE A 32 -13.56 -9.86 14.82
C ILE A 32 -14.70 -8.93 15.30
N ASP A 33 -15.26 -9.17 16.48
CA ASP A 33 -16.36 -8.36 17.00
C ASP A 33 -15.94 -6.90 17.24
N ARG A 34 -14.69 -6.66 17.66
CA ARG A 34 -14.16 -5.30 17.83
C ARG A 34 -14.08 -4.55 16.52
N PHE A 35 -13.74 -5.22 15.42
CA PHE A 35 -13.75 -4.61 14.09
C PHE A 35 -15.16 -4.15 13.72
N ASN A 36 -16.17 -5.00 13.92
CA ASN A 36 -17.56 -4.66 13.61
C ASN A 36 -18.06 -3.47 14.43
N GLU A 37 -17.74 -3.44 15.73
CA GLU A 37 -18.09 -2.34 16.61
C GLU A 37 -17.46 -1.01 16.18
N GLU A 38 -16.15 -1.00 15.89
CA GLU A 38 -15.44 0.22 15.48
C GLU A 38 -15.94 0.73 14.12
N VAL A 39 -16.22 -0.16 13.16
CA VAL A 39 -16.78 0.23 11.85
C VAL A 39 -18.15 0.90 12.01
N GLN A 40 -19.01 0.41 12.91
CA GLN A 40 -20.34 1.00 13.14
C GLN A 40 -20.29 2.38 13.81
N LYS A 41 -19.20 2.70 14.53
CA LYS A 41 -19.01 4.01 15.18
C LYS A 41 -18.57 5.11 14.20
N GLN A 42 -18.17 4.75 12.99
CA GLN A 42 -17.56 5.70 12.05
C GLN A 42 -18.54 6.76 11.58
N LYS A 43 -18.03 7.99 11.51
CA LYS A 43 -18.74 9.17 11.04
C LYS A 43 -17.97 9.83 9.92
N VAL A 44 -18.72 10.54 9.10
CA VAL A 44 -18.23 11.15 7.87
C VAL A 44 -17.62 12.51 8.14
N SER A 45 -16.47 12.77 7.52
CA SER A 45 -15.88 14.11 7.47
C SER A 45 -16.16 14.77 6.11
N ARG A 46 -15.67 15.99 5.92
CA ARG A 46 -15.78 16.71 4.65
C ARG A 46 -14.63 17.69 4.51
N ASN A 47 -13.95 17.66 3.36
CA ASN A 47 -12.99 18.68 2.95
C ASN A 47 -13.62 19.58 1.86
N ARG A 48 -12.81 20.43 1.22
CA ARG A 48 -13.26 21.45 0.26
C ARG A 48 -13.03 21.02 -1.20
N ASP A 49 -12.00 20.25 -1.46
CA ASP A 49 -11.52 19.80 -2.77
C ASP A 49 -11.90 18.35 -3.06
N ALA A 50 -11.60 17.87 -4.27
CA ALA A 50 -11.90 16.50 -4.67
C ALA A 50 -10.75 15.53 -4.35
N PRO A 51 -9.46 15.89 -4.56
CA PRO A 51 -8.37 15.01 -4.19
C PRO A 51 -8.29 14.79 -2.68
N GLU A 52 -8.02 13.56 -2.27
CA GLU A 52 -7.96 13.17 -0.86
C GLU A 52 -6.53 12.88 -0.41
N GLY A 53 -6.23 13.11 0.87
CA GLY A 53 -4.93 12.83 1.51
C GLY A 53 -4.65 11.34 1.76
N GLY A 54 -5.20 10.45 0.93
CA GLY A 54 -5.17 9.01 1.16
C GLY A 54 -3.76 8.40 1.14
N LEU A 55 -2.81 9.00 0.42
CA LEU A 55 -1.43 8.49 0.39
C LEU A 55 -0.68 8.72 1.71
N ASP A 56 -1.00 9.78 2.46
CA ASP A 56 -0.47 9.96 3.83
C ASP A 56 -0.91 8.80 4.72
N ALA A 57 -2.19 8.42 4.63
CA ALA A 57 -2.74 7.32 5.42
C ALA A 57 -2.07 5.98 5.08
N ILE A 58 -1.82 5.70 3.79
CA ILE A 58 -1.10 4.49 3.36
C ILE A 58 0.32 4.50 3.92
N LEU A 59 1.03 5.63 3.82
CA LEU A 59 2.40 5.73 4.28
C LEU A 59 2.49 5.57 5.80
N GLN A 60 1.65 6.28 6.57
CA GLN A 60 1.60 6.14 8.03
C GLN A 60 1.23 4.72 8.46
N ALA A 61 0.27 4.08 7.79
CA ALA A 61 -0.06 2.69 8.04
C ALA A 61 1.11 1.73 7.71
N ALA A 62 1.99 2.11 6.78
CA ALA A 62 3.15 1.31 6.43
C ALA A 62 4.29 1.43 7.45
N VAL A 63 4.59 2.64 7.92
CA VAL A 63 5.78 2.91 8.76
C VAL A 63 5.51 2.86 10.26
N CYS A 64 4.26 2.98 10.70
CA CYS A 64 3.87 2.88 12.11
C CYS A 64 3.62 1.41 12.52
N GLU A 65 4.62 0.55 12.36
CA GLU A 65 4.49 -0.91 12.53
C GLU A 65 3.87 -1.32 13.87
N LYS A 66 4.30 -0.66 14.95
CA LYS A 66 3.89 -0.99 16.32
C LYS A 66 2.45 -0.58 16.59
N GLU A 67 2.06 0.60 16.14
CA GLU A 67 0.73 1.17 16.35
C GLU A 67 -0.31 0.39 15.55
N ILE A 68 0.01 0.07 14.28
CA ILE A 68 -0.85 -0.74 13.42
C ILE A 68 -0.89 -2.20 13.88
N GLY A 69 0.24 -2.76 14.33
CA GLY A 69 0.35 -4.12 14.82
C GLY A 69 0.73 -5.14 13.75
N TRP A 70 1.58 -4.76 12.79
CA TRP A 70 2.10 -5.67 11.79
C TRP A 70 2.94 -6.79 12.42
N ARG A 71 2.84 -8.02 11.91
CA ARG A 71 3.57 -9.19 12.45
C ARG A 71 4.83 -9.43 11.63
N LYS A 72 5.99 -9.49 12.28
CA LYS A 72 7.33 -9.56 11.64
C LYS A 72 7.55 -10.68 10.62
N GLU A 73 6.74 -11.74 10.63
CA GLU A 73 6.88 -12.91 9.75
C GLU A 73 5.60 -13.17 8.93
N ALA A 74 4.91 -12.12 8.50
CA ALA A 74 3.73 -12.22 7.66
C ALA A 74 3.84 -11.32 6.42
N SER A 75 3.20 -11.75 5.33
CA SER A 75 2.83 -10.81 4.27
C SER A 75 1.71 -9.92 4.77
N HIS A 76 1.87 -8.61 4.60
CA HIS A 76 0.91 -7.63 5.06
C HIS A 76 -0.02 -7.22 3.91
N LEU A 77 -1.31 -7.15 4.20
CA LEU A 77 -2.33 -6.74 3.24
C LEU A 77 -2.99 -5.46 3.71
N LEU A 78 -2.87 -4.41 2.90
CA LEU A 78 -3.50 -3.12 3.15
C LEU A 78 -4.57 -2.86 2.09
N VAL A 79 -5.82 -2.74 2.52
CA VAL A 79 -6.95 -2.45 1.63
C VAL A 79 -7.23 -0.95 1.67
N PHE A 80 -6.97 -0.26 0.57
CA PHE A 80 -7.26 1.16 0.42
C PHE A 80 -8.52 1.35 -0.43
N THR A 81 -9.56 1.96 0.14
CA THR A 81 -10.79 2.26 -0.59
C THR A 81 -10.95 3.75 -0.79
N THR A 82 -11.30 4.16 -2.00
CA THR A 82 -11.68 5.55 -2.29
C THR A 82 -12.59 5.61 -3.51
N ASP A 83 -13.35 6.69 -3.62
CA ASP A 83 -14.11 7.05 -4.80
C ASP A 83 -13.60 8.31 -5.50
N ASP A 84 -12.42 8.82 -5.12
CA ASP A 84 -11.79 10.02 -5.69
C ASP A 84 -10.29 9.84 -5.98
N VAL A 85 -9.65 10.88 -6.50
CA VAL A 85 -8.22 10.93 -6.82
C VAL A 85 -7.38 11.20 -5.57
N PRO A 86 -6.12 10.75 -5.51
CA PRO A 86 -5.23 11.10 -4.41
C PRO A 86 -4.54 12.43 -4.65
N HIS A 87 -4.23 13.15 -3.57
CA HIS A 87 -3.14 14.11 -3.58
C HIS A 87 -1.78 13.41 -3.66
N ILE A 88 -0.83 14.04 -4.36
CA ILE A 88 0.55 13.56 -4.52
C ILE A 88 1.55 14.63 -4.07
N ALA A 89 2.81 14.23 -3.89
CA ALA A 89 3.90 15.18 -3.59
C ALA A 89 3.86 16.40 -4.52
N LEU A 90 4.14 17.57 -3.93
CA LEU A 90 4.04 18.93 -4.47
C LEU A 90 2.64 19.55 -4.47
N ASP A 91 1.56 18.77 -4.29
CA ASP A 91 0.21 19.34 -4.16
C ASP A 91 0.06 20.15 -2.86
N GLY A 92 0.73 19.74 -1.78
CA GLY A 92 0.71 20.43 -0.49
C GLY A 92 1.21 21.87 -0.57
N LYS A 93 1.98 22.22 -1.60
CA LYS A 93 2.43 23.59 -1.87
C LYS A 93 1.26 24.57 -2.01
N LEU A 94 0.11 24.12 -2.53
CA LEU A 94 -1.11 24.93 -2.60
C LEU A 94 -1.69 25.27 -1.21
N GLY A 95 -1.43 24.40 -0.23
CA GLY A 95 -1.77 24.60 1.18
C GLY A 95 -0.64 25.20 2.04
N GLY A 96 0.49 25.60 1.42
CA GLY A 96 1.66 26.12 2.13
C GLY A 96 2.59 25.04 2.72
N LEU A 97 2.34 23.76 2.44
CA LEU A 97 3.19 22.65 2.84
C LEU A 97 4.32 22.51 1.81
N VAL A 98 5.52 22.94 2.19
CA VAL A 98 6.70 22.93 1.30
C VAL A 98 7.78 21.96 1.76
N GLN A 99 7.61 21.37 2.93
CA GLN A 99 8.55 20.39 3.47
C GLN A 99 8.21 19.01 2.90
N PRO A 100 9.14 18.33 2.21
CA PRO A 100 8.90 16.98 1.71
C PRO A 100 8.58 16.01 2.85
N HIS A 101 7.77 14.99 2.57
CA HIS A 101 7.50 13.91 3.51
C HIS A 101 8.79 13.15 3.87
N ASP A 102 9.03 12.90 5.15
CA ASP A 102 10.26 12.28 5.67
C ASP A 102 10.24 10.73 5.70
N GLY A 103 9.05 10.14 5.59
CA GLY A 103 8.87 8.68 5.55
C GLY A 103 8.88 8.05 6.93
N LEU A 104 8.66 8.83 7.99
CA LEU A 104 8.64 8.37 9.37
C LEU A 104 7.22 8.30 9.94
N CYS A 105 7.07 7.58 11.05
CA CYS A 105 5.81 7.50 11.79
C CYS A 105 5.59 8.78 12.62
N HIS A 106 4.43 9.40 12.45
CA HIS A 106 4.02 10.63 13.15
C HIS A 106 2.63 10.49 13.76
N LEU A 107 2.34 9.33 14.37
CA LEU A 107 1.14 9.12 15.17
C LEU A 107 1.38 9.58 16.62
N ASN A 108 0.45 10.37 17.16
CA ASN A 108 0.47 10.76 18.56
C ASN A 108 -0.17 9.68 19.46
N GLU A 109 -0.23 9.95 20.77
CA GLU A 109 -0.88 9.08 21.77
C GLU A 109 -2.38 8.85 21.52
N ALA A 110 -3.04 9.73 20.74
CA ALA A 110 -4.42 9.59 20.30
C ALA A 110 -4.55 8.88 18.93
N ASN A 111 -3.46 8.31 18.42
CA ASN A 111 -3.37 7.65 17.11
C ASN A 111 -3.76 8.55 15.93
N GLU A 112 -3.55 9.85 16.05
CA GLU A 112 -3.77 10.82 14.96
C GLU A 112 -2.44 11.21 14.30
N TYR A 113 -2.44 11.34 12.98
CA TYR A 113 -1.30 11.82 12.23
C TYR A 113 -1.08 13.32 12.46
N THR A 114 -0.01 13.68 13.16
CA THR A 114 0.24 15.06 13.58
C THR A 114 0.98 15.92 12.56
N ALA A 115 1.59 15.30 11.56
CA ALA A 115 2.40 16.01 10.58
C ALA A 115 1.62 16.42 9.31
N SER A 116 0.31 16.17 9.26
CA SER A 116 -0.56 16.45 8.10
C SER A 116 -0.63 17.93 7.71
N ASN A 117 -0.22 18.84 8.59
CA ASN A 117 -0.17 20.29 8.37
C ASN A 117 1.27 20.83 8.34
N GLN A 118 2.27 19.95 8.30
CA GLN A 118 3.69 20.29 8.32
C GLN A 118 4.42 19.72 7.11
N LEU A 119 4.11 18.47 6.76
CA LEU A 119 4.72 17.74 5.65
C LEU A 119 3.79 17.75 4.43
N ASP A 120 4.39 17.83 3.25
CA ASP A 120 3.73 17.58 1.98
C ASP A 120 3.36 16.09 1.83
N TYR A 121 2.49 15.78 0.89
CA TYR A 121 2.09 14.40 0.59
C TYR A 121 3.30 13.58 0.10
N PRO A 122 3.30 12.25 0.30
CA PRO A 122 4.40 11.42 -0.12
C PRO A 122 4.50 11.30 -1.63
N SER A 123 5.73 11.15 -2.11
CA SER A 123 5.98 10.77 -3.51
C SER A 123 5.66 9.29 -3.73
N LEU A 124 5.32 8.92 -4.96
CA LEU A 124 5.07 7.51 -5.31
C LEU A 124 6.31 6.63 -5.09
N ALA A 125 7.51 7.19 -5.26
CA ALA A 125 8.77 6.50 -5.02
C ALA A 125 8.98 6.19 -3.53
N LEU A 126 8.79 7.20 -2.66
CA LEU A 126 8.86 7.01 -1.21
C LEU A 126 7.82 5.99 -0.73
N LEU A 127 6.61 6.05 -1.28
CA LEU A 127 5.56 5.10 -0.96
C LEU A 127 5.95 3.67 -1.37
N GLY A 128 6.46 3.49 -2.59
CA GLY A 128 6.93 2.19 -3.07
C GLY A 128 8.09 1.63 -2.24
N GLU A 129 9.03 2.48 -1.85
CA GLU A 129 10.14 2.12 -0.96
C GLU A 129 9.61 1.60 0.39
N LYS A 130 8.79 2.38 1.10
CA LYS A 130 8.29 1.99 2.43
C LYS A 130 7.34 0.80 2.40
N LEU A 131 6.53 0.64 1.35
CA LEU A 131 5.70 -0.55 1.19
C LEU A 131 6.55 -1.81 1.00
N ALA A 132 7.60 -1.73 0.20
CA ALA A 132 8.47 -2.86 -0.07
C ALA A 132 9.36 -3.19 1.13
N GLU A 133 9.91 -2.19 1.83
CA GLU A 133 10.67 -2.37 3.08
C GLU A 133 9.86 -3.09 4.15
N ASN A 134 8.56 -2.76 4.27
CA ASN A 134 7.67 -3.31 5.28
C ASN A 134 6.87 -4.55 4.80
N ASN A 135 7.16 -5.07 3.61
CA ASN A 135 6.48 -6.23 3.00
C ASN A 135 4.94 -6.07 2.95
N ILE A 136 4.47 -4.88 2.57
CA ILE A 136 3.05 -4.51 2.49
C ILE A 136 2.56 -4.52 1.05
N HIS A 137 1.52 -5.30 0.81
CA HIS A 137 0.78 -5.31 -0.44
C HIS A 137 -0.47 -4.44 -0.34
N VAL A 138 -0.60 -3.46 -1.23
CA VAL A 138 -1.77 -2.55 -1.23
C VAL A 138 -2.77 -2.99 -2.29
N ILE A 139 -4.04 -3.03 -1.92
CA ILE A 139 -5.17 -3.19 -2.83
C ILE A 139 -5.91 -1.87 -2.92
N PHE A 140 -5.82 -1.21 -4.07
CA PHE A 140 -6.66 -0.06 -4.40
C PHE A 140 -8.05 -0.55 -4.82
N ALA A 141 -9.00 -0.54 -3.88
CA ALA A 141 -10.40 -0.85 -4.12
C ALA A 141 -11.16 0.45 -4.44
N VAL A 142 -11.22 0.80 -5.73
CA VAL A 142 -11.68 2.13 -6.18
C VAL A 142 -12.91 2.08 -7.06
N THR A 143 -13.69 3.15 -7.08
CA THR A 143 -14.85 3.21 -7.98
C THR A 143 -14.43 3.14 -9.45
N LYS A 144 -15.34 2.65 -10.31
CA LYS A 144 -15.08 2.41 -11.74
C LYS A 144 -14.48 3.62 -12.47
N ASN A 145 -14.89 4.84 -12.09
CA ASN A 145 -14.43 6.08 -12.73
C ASN A 145 -12.94 6.34 -12.49
N HIS A 146 -12.38 5.88 -11.37
CA HIS A 146 -11.00 6.09 -10.98
C HIS A 146 -10.09 4.89 -11.24
N TYR A 147 -10.65 3.77 -11.72
CA TYR A 147 -9.91 2.53 -11.97
C TYR A 147 -8.67 2.74 -12.85
N MET A 148 -8.80 3.49 -13.95
CA MET A 148 -7.67 3.70 -14.87
C MET A 148 -6.55 4.54 -14.26
N LEU A 149 -6.89 5.51 -13.40
CA LEU A 149 -5.90 6.31 -12.66
C LEU A 149 -5.07 5.41 -11.73
N TYR A 150 -5.75 4.67 -10.86
CA TYR A 150 -5.09 3.78 -9.91
C TYR A 150 -4.35 2.63 -10.61
N LYS A 151 -4.86 2.13 -11.73
CA LYS A 151 -4.14 1.18 -12.58
C LYS A 151 -2.79 1.72 -13.06
N ASN A 152 -2.75 2.99 -13.47
CA ASN A 152 -1.48 3.61 -13.86
C ASN A 152 -0.54 3.79 -12.66
N LEU A 153 -1.07 4.12 -11.48
CA LEU A 153 -0.28 4.17 -10.24
C LEU A 153 0.33 2.81 -9.89
N THR A 154 -0.42 1.71 -10.07
CA THR A 154 0.12 0.36 -9.76
C THR A 154 1.32 -0.05 -10.61
N ALA A 155 1.50 0.56 -11.80
CA ALA A 155 2.68 0.32 -12.61
C ALA A 155 3.94 0.96 -12.04
N LEU A 156 3.79 1.97 -11.17
CA LEU A 156 4.89 2.74 -10.57
C LEU A 156 5.22 2.29 -9.15
N ILE A 157 4.29 1.59 -8.49
CA ILE A 157 4.40 1.20 -7.07
C ILE A 157 4.36 -0.33 -6.99
N PRO A 158 5.52 -1.00 -6.86
CA PRO A 158 5.58 -2.46 -6.70
C PRO A 158 4.74 -2.95 -5.53
N GLY A 159 4.21 -4.17 -5.64
CA GLY A 159 3.38 -4.76 -4.58
C GLY A 159 1.95 -4.22 -4.49
N THR A 160 1.53 -3.35 -5.41
CA THR A 160 0.16 -2.81 -5.44
C THR A 160 -0.71 -3.44 -6.52
N THR A 161 -2.02 -3.51 -6.26
CA THR A 161 -3.03 -4.01 -7.20
C THR A 161 -4.24 -3.09 -7.17
N VAL A 162 -5.07 -3.13 -8.22
CA VAL A 162 -6.29 -2.32 -8.31
C VAL A 162 -7.49 -3.19 -8.66
N GLU A 163 -8.59 -2.96 -7.97
CA GLU A 163 -9.86 -3.65 -8.17
C GLU A 163 -11.01 -2.64 -8.15
N ILE A 164 -12.09 -2.97 -8.86
CA ILE A 164 -13.28 -2.11 -8.93
C ILE A 164 -14.14 -2.35 -7.70
N LEU A 165 -14.30 -1.34 -6.86
CA LEU A 165 -15.29 -1.30 -5.79
C LEU A 165 -16.64 -0.83 -6.34
N TYR A 166 -17.71 -1.56 -6.03
CA TYR A 166 -19.06 -1.13 -6.37
C TYR A 166 -19.50 0.04 -5.48
N GLN A 167 -20.41 0.88 -5.96
CA GLN A 167 -20.89 2.05 -5.21
C GLN A 167 -21.55 1.69 -3.86
N ASP A 168 -22.06 0.47 -3.73
CA ASP A 168 -22.62 -0.06 -2.48
C ASP A 168 -21.60 -0.88 -1.66
N SER A 169 -20.35 -0.94 -2.13
CA SER A 169 -19.22 -1.66 -1.53
C SER A 169 -19.45 -3.15 -1.26
N ARG A 170 -20.51 -3.75 -1.83
CA ARG A 170 -20.93 -5.13 -1.54
C ARG A 170 -19.90 -6.20 -1.94
N ASN A 171 -19.01 -5.87 -2.87
CA ASN A 171 -18.00 -6.80 -3.38
C ASN A 171 -16.68 -6.73 -2.61
N ILE A 172 -16.55 -5.91 -1.56
CA ILE A 172 -15.27 -5.72 -0.84
C ILE A 172 -14.66 -7.04 -0.33
N ILE A 173 -15.47 -7.94 0.23
CA ILE A 173 -15.01 -9.23 0.73
C ILE A 173 -14.44 -10.09 -0.41
N GLN A 174 -15.09 -10.08 -1.57
CA GLN A 174 -14.62 -10.81 -2.75
C GLN A 174 -13.30 -10.24 -3.25
N LEU A 175 -13.13 -8.90 -3.22
CA LEU A 175 -11.88 -8.25 -3.61
C LEU A 175 -10.73 -8.65 -2.69
N ILE A 176 -10.96 -8.68 -1.38
CA ILE A 176 -9.96 -9.09 -0.38
C ILE A 176 -9.54 -10.55 -0.60
N VAL A 177 -10.50 -11.46 -0.75
CA VAL A 177 -10.22 -12.88 -1.00
C VAL A 177 -9.45 -13.08 -2.29
N LYS A 178 -9.85 -12.38 -3.37
CA LYS A 178 -9.16 -12.45 -4.67
C LYS A 178 -7.73 -11.97 -4.58
N ALA A 179 -7.50 -10.85 -3.91
CA ALA A 179 -6.17 -10.28 -3.76
C ALA A 179 -5.27 -11.15 -2.87
N TYR A 180 -5.80 -11.66 -1.76
CA TYR A 180 -5.09 -12.64 -0.92
C TYR A 180 -4.65 -13.86 -1.73
N ASN A 181 -5.55 -14.44 -2.53
CA ASN A 181 -5.21 -15.57 -3.40
C ASN A 181 -4.20 -15.18 -4.47
N SER A 182 -4.30 -14.00 -5.08
CA SER A 182 -3.34 -13.54 -6.09
C SER A 182 -1.95 -13.26 -5.53
N ILE A 183 -1.84 -12.84 -4.27
CA ILE A 183 -0.54 -12.63 -3.61
C ILE A 183 0.09 -13.98 -3.32
N ARG A 184 -0.69 -14.92 -2.78
CA ARG A 184 -0.20 -16.28 -2.49
C ARG A 184 0.13 -17.10 -3.74
N SER A 185 -0.45 -16.75 -4.88
CA SER A 185 -0.18 -17.42 -6.15
C SER A 185 1.06 -16.88 -6.88
N LYS A 186 1.82 -15.95 -6.30
CA LYS A 186 2.98 -15.32 -6.94
C LYS A 186 4.20 -15.36 -6.03
N VAL A 187 5.33 -15.69 -6.62
CA VAL A 187 6.65 -15.55 -5.99
C VAL A 187 7.51 -14.71 -6.92
N GLU A 188 8.00 -13.58 -6.42
CA GLU A 188 8.90 -12.68 -7.14
C GLU A 188 10.15 -12.42 -6.31
N LEU A 189 11.32 -12.53 -6.94
CA LEU A 189 12.58 -12.17 -6.30
C LEU A 189 12.85 -10.67 -6.50
N THR A 190 13.06 -9.98 -5.38
CA THR A 190 13.49 -8.58 -5.34
C THR A 190 14.92 -8.51 -4.84
N VAL A 191 15.76 -7.75 -5.53
CA VAL A 191 17.14 -7.47 -5.09
C VAL A 191 17.14 -6.12 -4.37
N TRP A 192 17.64 -6.14 -3.15
CA TRP A 192 17.87 -4.94 -2.35
C TRP A 192 19.34 -4.55 -2.47
N ASP A 193 19.61 -3.28 -2.73
CA ASP A 193 20.96 -2.70 -2.62
C ASP A 193 22.06 -3.45 -3.41
N SER A 194 21.88 -3.57 -4.74
CA SER A 194 22.88 -4.19 -5.61
C SER A 194 24.00 -3.18 -5.94
N PRO A 195 25.28 -3.47 -5.63
CA PRO A 195 26.39 -2.66 -6.10
C PRO A 195 26.43 -2.59 -7.63
N ASP A 196 26.81 -1.44 -8.19
CA ASP A 196 26.92 -1.24 -9.65
C ASP A 196 27.94 -2.20 -10.32
N ASP A 197 28.87 -2.71 -9.51
CA ASP A 197 29.94 -3.61 -9.90
C ASP A 197 29.48 -5.08 -10.06
N ILE A 198 28.21 -5.38 -9.73
CA ILE A 198 27.64 -6.73 -9.79
C ILE A 198 26.57 -6.82 -10.88
N ASN A 199 26.72 -7.81 -11.76
CA ASN A 199 25.73 -8.18 -12.76
C ASN A 199 24.96 -9.41 -12.28
N LEU A 200 23.62 -9.31 -12.22
CA LEU A 200 22.74 -10.37 -11.77
C LEU A 200 21.87 -10.87 -12.93
N VAL A 201 21.96 -12.17 -13.22
CA VAL A 201 21.09 -12.83 -14.21
C VAL A 201 20.22 -13.85 -13.49
N PHE A 202 18.91 -13.73 -13.68
CA PHE A 202 17.91 -14.59 -13.05
C PHE A 202 17.34 -15.56 -14.08
N THR A 203 17.19 -16.82 -13.70
CA THR A 203 16.44 -17.82 -14.45
C THR A 203 15.42 -18.44 -13.51
N ALA A 204 14.13 -18.25 -13.80
CA ALA A 204 13.05 -18.84 -13.02
C ALA A 204 12.64 -20.19 -13.62
N THR A 205 12.48 -21.22 -12.80
CA THR A 205 11.83 -22.47 -13.18
C THR A 205 10.55 -22.59 -12.36
N CYS A 206 9.42 -22.46 -13.05
CA CYS A 206 8.09 -22.45 -12.43
C CYS A 206 7.47 -23.87 -12.47
N GLN A 207 6.16 -23.97 -12.23
CA GLN A 207 5.47 -25.27 -12.04
C GLN A 207 5.49 -26.19 -13.25
N ASP A 208 5.59 -25.61 -14.45
CA ASP A 208 5.65 -26.35 -15.70
C ASP A 208 6.99 -27.05 -15.91
N GLY A 209 7.96 -26.82 -15.02
CA GLY A 209 9.32 -27.36 -15.11
C GLY A 209 10.15 -26.70 -16.20
N SER A 210 9.63 -25.67 -16.89
CA SER A 210 10.37 -24.94 -17.91
C SER A 210 11.22 -23.86 -17.26
N SER A 211 12.45 -23.70 -17.73
CA SER A 211 13.34 -22.62 -17.32
C SER A 211 13.11 -21.39 -18.20
N TYR A 212 12.93 -20.25 -17.55
CA TYR A 212 12.66 -18.95 -18.15
C TYR A 212 13.84 -17.98 -17.88
N PRO A 213 14.78 -17.84 -18.81
CA PRO A 213 15.91 -16.92 -18.67
C PRO A 213 15.45 -15.46 -18.60
N GLY A 214 16.06 -14.67 -17.74
CA GLY A 214 15.72 -13.26 -17.50
C GLY A 214 14.43 -13.04 -16.70
N VAL A 215 13.76 -14.11 -16.28
CA VAL A 215 12.52 -14.02 -15.49
C VAL A 215 12.84 -14.20 -14.02
N ARG A 216 12.28 -13.31 -13.19
CA ARG A 216 12.45 -13.30 -11.72
C ARG A 216 11.15 -13.53 -10.95
N LYS A 217 10.09 -13.96 -11.65
CA LYS A 217 8.76 -14.15 -11.08
C LYS A 217 8.11 -15.43 -11.60
N CYS A 218 7.42 -16.14 -10.73
CA CYS A 218 6.49 -17.21 -11.06
C CYS A 218 5.09 -16.83 -10.60
N GLY A 219 4.09 -17.15 -11.41
CA GLY A 219 2.67 -16.89 -11.12
C GLY A 219 1.85 -18.18 -11.04
N ASP A 220 0.56 -18.00 -10.74
CA ASP A 220 -0.46 -19.04 -10.68
C ASP A 220 -0.15 -20.24 -9.76
N LEU A 221 0.57 -19.97 -8.68
CA LEU A 221 0.95 -20.97 -7.68
C LEU A 221 -0.22 -21.38 -6.77
N GLN A 222 -0.27 -22.66 -6.38
CA GLN A 222 -1.13 -23.18 -5.32
C GLN A 222 -0.33 -23.48 -4.05
N ILE A 223 -1.06 -23.71 -2.96
CA ILE A 223 -0.47 -24.01 -1.66
C ILE A 223 0.25 -25.36 -1.73
N GLY A 224 1.57 -25.35 -1.48
CA GLY A 224 2.42 -26.54 -1.51
C GLY A 224 3.32 -26.61 -2.74
N ASP A 225 3.10 -25.74 -3.74
CA ASP A 225 3.93 -25.72 -4.93
C ASP A 225 5.32 -25.14 -4.66
N THR A 226 6.31 -25.67 -5.36
CA THR A 226 7.72 -25.25 -5.24
C THR A 226 8.19 -24.69 -6.57
N VAL A 227 8.92 -23.57 -6.50
CA VAL A 227 9.60 -22.95 -7.65
C VAL A 227 11.08 -22.85 -7.34
N SER A 228 11.92 -22.87 -8.37
CA SER A 228 13.37 -22.73 -8.21
C SER A 228 13.89 -21.57 -9.06
N PHE A 229 14.74 -20.76 -8.47
CA PHE A 229 15.42 -19.67 -9.16
C PHE A 229 16.92 -19.95 -9.19
N GLU A 230 17.51 -19.87 -10.37
CA GLU A 230 18.96 -19.87 -10.56
C GLU A 230 19.42 -18.42 -10.73
N ILE A 231 20.37 -18.02 -9.90
CA ILE A 231 20.88 -16.64 -9.85
C ILE A 231 22.36 -16.69 -10.18
N SER A 232 22.72 -16.17 -11.35
CA SER A 232 24.11 -16.01 -11.76
C SER A 232 24.60 -14.62 -11.37
N VAL A 233 25.64 -14.59 -10.53
CA VAL A 233 26.26 -13.36 -10.02
C VAL A 233 27.62 -13.21 -10.67
N GLU A 234 27.83 -12.11 -11.37
CA GLU A 234 29.11 -11.79 -12.03
C GLU A 234 29.63 -10.45 -11.51
N ALA A 235 30.80 -10.48 -10.88
CA ALA A 235 31.52 -9.27 -10.49
C ALA A 235 32.29 -8.72 -11.71
N ARG A 236 32.00 -7.47 -12.10
CA ARG A 236 32.63 -6.81 -13.26
C ARG A 236 33.95 -6.15 -12.93
N THR A 237 34.11 -5.72 -11.68
CA THR A 237 35.25 -4.97 -11.18
C THR A 237 35.61 -5.47 -9.79
N CYS A 238 36.86 -5.25 -9.39
CA CYS A 238 37.27 -5.43 -8.01
C CYS A 238 36.92 -4.14 -7.26
N PRO A 239 35.92 -4.13 -6.35
CA PRO A 239 35.64 -2.95 -5.56
C PRO A 239 36.89 -2.61 -4.74
N ALA A 240 37.25 -1.33 -4.66
CA ALA A 240 38.32 -0.89 -3.79
C ALA A 240 37.97 -1.28 -2.35
N GLU A 241 38.90 -1.89 -1.61
CA GLU A 241 38.69 -2.21 -0.20
C GLU A 241 38.17 -0.97 0.53
N SER A 242 37.01 -1.09 1.17
CA SER A 242 36.53 -0.05 2.08
C SER A 242 37.55 0.05 3.22
N ILE A 243 38.37 1.10 3.20
CA ILE A 243 39.21 1.47 4.33
C ILE A 243 38.24 1.88 5.45
N SER A 244 37.96 0.93 6.34
CA SER A 244 37.17 1.12 7.57
C SER A 244 37.86 2.05 8.55
#